data_AF-A0A3R8DCI2-F1
#
_entry.id   AF-A0A3R8DCI2-F1
#
_cell.length_a   1.000
_cell.length_b   1.000
_cell.length_c   1.000
_cell.angle_alpha   90.00
_cell.angle_beta   90.00
_cell.angle_gamma   90.00
#
_symmetry.space_group_name_H-M   'P 1'
#
loop_
_entity.id
_entity.type
_entity.pdbx_description
1 polymer ?
#
loop_
_entity_poly.entity_id
_entity_poly.type
_entity_poly.pdbx_seq_one_letter_code
_entity_poly.pdbx_strand_id
1 'polypeptide(L)'
;MRRYCVVCYFERNKELIKTQWCDVHKVYLCTKAYVPINQQVLAHVCLHDAWSCWDKFHSFYHPKGLFKKDGKMDRGNKLYRLKKHSVMEHKASSAKKTLILL
;
A
#
# COMPACT_ATOMS: atom_id res chain seq x y z
N MET A 1 -8.12 -3.20 -16.33
CA MET A 1 -7.41 -2.03 -15.75
C MET A 1 -7.93 -1.81 -14.33
N ARG A 2 -7.06 -1.78 -13.31
CA ARG A 2 -7.50 -1.62 -11.91
C ARG A 2 -7.99 -0.19 -11.72
N ARG A 3 -9.26 0.01 -11.37
CA ARG A 3 -9.89 1.34 -11.16
C ARG A 3 -9.78 1.84 -9.72
N TYR A 4 -8.95 1.19 -8.91
CA TYR A 4 -8.78 1.53 -7.50
C TYR A 4 -7.41 2.12 -7.22
N CYS A 5 -7.30 2.84 -6.11
CA CYS A 5 -6.06 3.47 -5.69
C CYS A 5 -4.98 2.42 -5.42
N VAL A 6 -3.89 2.45 -6.19
CA VAL A 6 -2.80 1.47 -6.06
C VAL A 6 -2.04 1.61 -4.73
N VAL A 7 -1.95 2.82 -4.19
CA VAL A 7 -1.34 3.07 -2.87
C VAL A 7 -2.23 2.54 -1.75
N CYS A 8 -3.54 2.78 -1.80
CA CYS A 8 -4.48 2.22 -0.81
C CYS A 8 -4.48 0.69 -0.81
N TYR A 9 -4.42 0.09 -2.01
CA TYR A 9 -4.30 -1.35 -2.15
C TYR A 9 -2.97 -1.85 -1.57
N PHE A 10 -1.88 -1.12 -1.80
CA PHE A 10 -0.59 -1.46 -1.22
C PHE A 10 -0.57 -1.32 0.31
N GLU A 11 -0.91 -0.17 0.87
CA GLU A 11 -0.77 0.09 2.30
C GLU A 11 -1.82 -0.65 3.14
N ARG A 12 -3.01 -0.92 2.59
CA ARG A 12 -4.18 -1.34 3.38
C ARG A 12 -4.98 -2.51 2.79
N ASN A 13 -4.59 -3.04 1.63
CA ASN A 13 -5.40 -3.99 0.86
C ASN A 13 -6.83 -3.49 0.57
N LYS A 14 -7.02 -2.16 0.45
CA LYS A 14 -8.33 -1.54 0.17
C LYS A 14 -8.44 -1.07 -1.27
N GLU A 15 -9.49 -1.50 -1.96
CA GLU A 15 -9.80 -1.12 -3.34
C GLU A 15 -10.69 0.13 -3.38
N LEU A 16 -10.15 1.29 -2.98
CA LEU A 16 -10.90 2.55 -3.01
C LEU A 16 -11.06 3.08 -4.45
N ILE A 17 -12.31 3.31 -4.87
CA ILE A 17 -12.69 3.65 -6.26
C ILE A 17 -12.71 5.17 -6.52
N LYS A 18 -12.99 6.00 -5.51
CA LYS A 18 -12.96 7.48 -5.63
C LYS A 18 -11.51 7.98 -5.78
N THR A 19 -11.03 8.05 -7.00
CA THR A 19 -9.62 8.29 -7.35
C THR A 19 -9.50 9.19 -8.57
N GLN A 20 -8.35 9.85 -8.71
CA GLN A 20 -7.96 10.53 -9.94
C GLN A 20 -6.95 9.68 -10.71
N TRP A 21 -7.01 9.83 -12.03
CA TRP A 21 -6.12 9.15 -12.97
C TRP A 21 -4.83 9.94 -13.17
N CYS A 22 -3.70 9.26 -13.12
CA CYS A 22 -2.39 9.81 -13.48
C CYS A 22 -2.02 9.34 -14.90
N ASP A 23 -2.05 10.26 -15.86
CA ASP A 23 -1.75 9.94 -17.26
C ASP A 23 -0.29 9.56 -17.51
N VAL A 24 0.63 10.06 -16.70
CA VAL A 24 2.07 9.77 -16.85
C VAL A 24 2.38 8.33 -16.43
N HIS A 25 1.89 7.92 -15.27
CA HIS A 25 2.24 6.63 -14.65
C HIS A 25 1.15 5.56 -14.81
N LYS A 26 0.04 5.91 -15.47
CA LYS A 26 -1.07 5.02 -15.77
C LYS A 26 -1.65 4.32 -14.52
N VAL A 27 -1.87 5.09 -13.44
CA VAL A 27 -2.43 4.61 -12.16
C VAL A 27 -3.58 5.49 -11.65
N TYR A 28 -4.45 4.90 -10.84
CA TYR A 28 -5.45 5.62 -10.07
C TYR A 28 -4.95 5.91 -8.65
N LEU A 29 -5.18 7.13 -8.15
CA LEU A 29 -4.67 7.61 -6.87
C LEU A 29 -5.72 8.46 -6.12
N CYS A 30 -5.80 8.34 -4.80
CA CYS A 30 -6.60 9.24 -3.98
C CYS A 30 -5.90 10.60 -3.82
N THR A 31 -6.63 11.70 -3.98
CA THR A 31 -6.10 13.08 -3.85
C THR A 31 -6.29 13.68 -2.46
N LYS A 32 -7.09 13.03 -1.60
CA LYS A 32 -7.21 13.42 -0.19
C LYS A 32 -6.26 12.59 0.66
N ALA A 33 -5.55 13.27 1.57
CA ALA A 33 -4.85 12.62 2.66
C ALA A 33 -5.87 11.83 3.50
N TYR A 34 -5.42 10.70 4.05
CA TYR A 34 -6.18 9.98 5.04
C TYR A 34 -5.28 9.78 6.25
N VAL A 35 -5.80 10.10 7.43
CA VAL A 35 -5.12 9.82 8.69
C VAL A 35 -5.41 8.36 9.06
N PRO A 36 -4.41 7.50 9.20
CA PRO A 36 -4.63 6.17 9.73
C PRO A 36 -5.11 6.24 11.18
N ILE A 37 -6.30 5.71 11.47
CA ILE A 37 -6.84 5.71 12.84
C ILE A 37 -6.07 4.73 13.74
N ASN A 38 -5.44 3.69 13.19
CA ASN A 38 -4.77 2.62 13.96
C ASN A 38 -3.71 1.87 13.12
N GLN A 39 -2.66 2.52 12.61
CA GLN A 39 -1.57 1.79 11.94
C GLN A 39 -0.39 1.61 12.88
N GLN A 40 -0.11 0.34 13.22
CA GLN A 40 1.25 -0.06 13.58
C GLN A 40 2.20 0.48 12.52
N VAL A 41 3.31 1.08 12.95
CA VAL A 41 4.33 1.63 12.06
C VAL A 41 4.93 0.49 11.25
N LEU A 42 4.39 0.28 10.06
CA LEU A 42 4.80 -0.79 9.15
C LEU A 42 5.97 -0.30 8.30
N ALA A 43 7.11 -0.98 8.37
CA ALA A 43 8.34 -0.61 7.66
C ALA A 43 8.21 -0.52 6.12
N HIS A 44 7.10 -1.01 5.55
CA HIS A 44 6.80 -0.91 4.12
C HIS A 44 5.93 0.30 3.74
N VAL A 45 5.44 1.07 4.72
CA VAL A 45 4.47 2.15 4.51
C VAL A 45 5.15 3.52 4.57
N CYS A 46 4.66 4.48 3.79
CA CYS A 46 5.07 5.88 3.88
C CYS A 46 4.43 6.52 5.11
N LEU A 47 5.26 7.06 6.02
CA LEU A 47 4.84 7.65 7.31
C LEU A 47 4.37 9.11 7.22
N HIS A 48 4.31 9.69 6.02
CA HIS A 48 3.79 11.05 5.84
C HIS A 48 2.26 11.02 5.83
N ASP A 49 1.63 11.18 6.99
CA ASP A 49 0.16 11.11 7.14
C ASP A 49 -0.58 12.29 6.52
N ALA A 50 0.07 13.44 6.41
CA ALA A 50 -0.47 14.61 5.72
C ALA A 50 -0.49 14.46 4.18
N TRP A 51 0.19 13.45 3.63
CA TRP A 51 0.27 13.25 2.19
C TRP A 51 -0.91 12.46 1.66
N SER A 52 -1.45 12.92 0.53
CA SER A 52 -2.42 12.13 -0.23
C SER A 52 -1.76 10.90 -0.84
N CYS A 53 -2.56 9.95 -1.33
CA CYS A 53 -2.01 8.84 -2.10
C CYS A 53 -1.31 9.32 -3.37
N TRP A 54 -1.73 10.47 -3.92
CA TRP A 54 -1.06 11.13 -5.03
C TRP A 54 0.37 11.52 -4.66
N ASP A 55 0.55 12.21 -3.54
CA ASP A 55 1.86 12.68 -3.07
C ASP A 55 2.75 11.51 -2.66
N LYS A 56 2.20 10.55 -1.90
CA LYS A 56 2.92 9.31 -1.52
C LYS A 56 3.41 8.53 -2.74
N PHE A 57 2.59 8.46 -3.80
CA PHE A 57 3.00 7.77 -5.01
C PHE A 57 4.20 8.45 -5.67
N HIS A 58 4.09 9.74 -5.98
CA HIS A 58 5.10 10.46 -6.75
C HIS A 58 6.37 10.74 -5.96
N SER A 59 6.25 11.03 -4.67
CA SER A 59 7.38 11.48 -3.84
C SER A 59 8.08 10.35 -3.08
N PHE A 60 7.41 9.20 -2.89
CA PHE A 60 7.98 8.09 -2.09
C PHE A 60 8.00 6.77 -2.85
N TYR A 61 6.85 6.27 -3.31
CA TYR A 61 6.76 4.91 -3.81
C TYR A 61 7.33 4.71 -5.21
N HIS A 62 7.04 5.62 -6.13
CA HIS A 62 7.54 5.56 -7.50
C HIS A 62 9.08 5.75 -7.55
N PRO A 63 9.69 6.74 -6.87
CA PRO A 63 11.15 6.86 -6.81
C PRO A 63 11.86 5.66 -6.18
N LYS A 64 11.19 4.93 -5.27
CA LYS A 64 11.72 3.69 -4.68
C LYS A 64 11.51 2.45 -5.55
N GLY A 65 10.95 2.59 -6.75
CA GLY A 65 10.72 1.50 -7.69
C GLY A 65 9.66 0.50 -7.24
N LEU A 66 8.76 0.85 -6.31
CA LEU A 66 7.66 -0.04 -5.93
C LEU A 66 6.71 -0.27 -7.10
N PHE A 67 6.51 0.76 -7.91
CA PHE A 67 5.67 0.73 -9.10
C PHE A 67 6.53 0.86 -10.34
N LYS A 68 6.29 -0.01 -11.33
CA LYS A 68 6.87 0.08 -12.67
C LYS A 68 6.21 1.22 -13.44
N LYS A 69 6.79 1.57 -14.59
CA LYS A 69 6.30 2.65 -15.47
C LYS A 69 4.83 2.49 -15.90
N ASP A 70 4.35 1.25 -15.99
CA ASP A 70 2.96 0.92 -16.35
C ASP A 70 2.02 0.82 -15.14
N GLY A 71 2.46 1.27 -13.96
CA GLY A 71 1.69 1.25 -12.73
C GLY A 71 1.61 -0.10 -12.03
N LYS A 72 2.22 -1.16 -12.59
CA LYS A 72 2.25 -2.48 -11.94
C LYS A 72 3.22 -2.46 -10.76
N MET A 73 2.84 -3.11 -9.66
CA MET A 73 3.76 -3.31 -8.55
C MET A 73 4.91 -4.23 -8.94
N ASP A 74 6.13 -3.85 -8.58
CA ASP A 74 7.28 -4.72 -8.67
C ASP A 74 7.36 -5.65 -7.45
N ARG A 75 7.19 -6.95 -7.70
CA ARG A 75 7.23 -7.99 -6.66
C ARG A 75 8.64 -8.26 -6.14
N GLY A 76 9.67 -7.88 -6.91
CA GLY A 76 11.07 -7.95 -6.48
C GLY A 76 11.44 -6.82 -5.51
N ASN A 77 10.64 -5.75 -5.46
CA ASN A 77 10.94 -4.57 -4.66
C ASN A 77 10.96 -4.87 -3.15
N LYS A 78 11.90 -4.24 -2.44
CA LYS A 78 12.07 -4.36 -0.99
C LYS A 78 10.77 -4.06 -0.23
N LEU A 79 10.04 -2.99 -0.58
CA LEU A 79 8.79 -2.63 0.09
C LEU A 79 7.71 -3.69 -0.13
N TYR A 80 7.62 -4.26 -1.33
CA TYR A 80 6.67 -5.33 -1.62
C TYR A 80 6.96 -6.58 -0.77
N ARG A 81 8.24 -6.96 -0.68
CA ARG A 81 8.68 -8.09 0.15
C ARG A 81 8.37 -7.85 1.63
N LEU A 82 8.67 -6.67 2.15
CA LEU A 82 8.37 -6.29 3.54
C LEU A 82 6.87 -6.38 3.85
N LYS A 83 6.00 -5.90 2.94
CA LYS A 83 4.55 -6.07 3.06
C LYS A 83 4.17 -7.55 3.14
N LYS A 84 4.71 -8.38 2.25
CA LYS A 84 4.41 -9.82 2.21
C LYS A 84 4.78 -10.50 3.53
N HIS A 85 5.96 -10.21 4.07
CA HIS A 85 6.41 -10.75 5.36
C HIS A 85 5.48 -10.34 6.51
N SER A 86 5.15 -9.05 6.63
CA SER A 86 4.22 -8.55 7.65
C SER A 86 2.84 -9.23 7.57
N VAL A 87 2.28 -9.38 6.36
CA VAL A 87 0.99 -10.08 6.19
C VAL A 87 1.08 -11.56 6.59
N MET A 88 2.20 -12.23 6.29
CA MET A 88 2.41 -13.63 6.69
C MET A 88 2.55 -13.78 8.21
N GLU A 89 3.28 -12.88 8.87
CA GLU A 89 3.44 -12.86 10.33
C GLU A 89 2.11 -12.63 11.05
N HIS A 90 1.30 -11.67 10.60
CA HIS A 90 -0.04 -11.45 11.14
C HIS A 90 -0.95 -12.68 10.99
N LYS A 91 -0.90 -13.36 9.84
CA LYS A 91 -1.67 -14.60 9.63
C LYS A 91 -1.20 -15.74 10.52
N ALA A 92 0.10 -15.93 10.66
CA ALA A 92 0.67 -16.96 11.53
C ALA A 92 0.33 -16.70 13.01
N SER A 93 0.41 -15.44 13.45
CA SER A 93 0.01 -15.04 14.81
C SER A 93 -1.48 -15.24 15.06
N SER A 94 -2.34 -14.95 14.08
CA SER A 94 -3.78 -15.18 14.18
C SER A 94 -4.11 -16.67 14.26
N ALA A 95 -3.48 -17.50 13.42
CA ALA A 95 -3.69 -18.95 13.43
C ALA A 95 -3.26 -19.58 14.76
N LYS A 96 -2.13 -19.14 15.33
CA LYS A 96 -1.67 -19.56 16.67
C LYS A 96 -2.64 -19.16 17.77
N LYS A 97 -3.23 -17.97 17.72
CA LYS A 97 -4.26 -17.54 18.70
C LYS A 97 -5.53 -18.39 18.62
N THR A 98 -5.97 -18.76 17.42
CA THR A 98 -7.13 -19.65 17.24
C THR A 98 -6.87 -21.05 17.78
N LEU A 99 -5.65 -21.57 17.63
CA LEU A 99 -5.26 -22.90 18.15
C LEU A 99 -5.12 -22.97 19.68
N ILE A 100 -4.85 -21.85 20.35
CA ILE A 100 -4.75 -21.79 21.82
C ILE A 100 -6.15 -21.65 22.47
N LEU A 101 -7.16 -21.28 21.69
CA LEU A 101 -8.54 -21.05 22.15
C LEU A 101 -9.49 -22.24 21.91
N LEU A 102 -8.96 -23.37 21.43
CA LEU A 102 -9.65 -24.66 21.23
C LEU A 102 -9.07 -25.71 22.18
#